data_AF-A0A8J7DQW3-F1
#
_entry.id   AF-A0A8J7DQW3-F1
#
_cell.length_a   1.000
_cell.length_b   1.000
_cell.length_c   1.000
_cell.angle_alpha   90.00
_cell.angle_beta   90.00
_cell.angle_gamma   90.00
#
_symmetry.space_group_name_H-M   'P 1'
#
loop_
_entity.id
_entity.type
_entity.pdbx_description
1 polymer ?
#
loop_
_entity_poly.entity_id
_entity_poly.type
_entity_poly.pdbx_seq_one_letter_code
_entity_poly.pdbx_strand_id
1 'polypeptide(L)'
;MAMRRLPLAVLLIAGLVACTPTTDRINGGTASPPSPSPESPASESTETGDSAPGTAPQAGSFEVNSFTVDELFAQGGGGCGMTLWQQSEGSPSEGFLFFNGLAQPSGDGFTLMKINGEFVRFSRTAAAGEEFYGQQTSQTFVSQDDDIQLQVDTALGEPGEIESVAVEGTLQLQQDGDTVEIPVQGDAGC
;
A
#
# COMPACT_ATOMS: atom_id res chain seq x y z
N MET A 1 32.35 6.08 48.62
CA MET A 1 33.60 6.39 47.86
C MET A 1 33.57 5.53 46.62
N ALA A 2 33.64 5.99 45.37
CA ALA A 2 33.96 7.29 44.82
C ALA A 2 33.06 7.57 43.61
N MET A 3 32.58 8.82 43.50
CA MET A 3 31.96 9.38 42.31
C MET A 3 33.05 9.64 41.26
N ARG A 4 32.77 9.35 39.99
CA ARG A 4 33.45 9.99 38.86
C ARG A 4 32.41 10.63 37.94
N ARG A 5 32.33 11.95 38.05
CA ARG A 5 31.71 12.86 37.08
C ARG A 5 32.73 13.11 35.97
N LEU A 6 32.30 13.10 34.71
CA LEU A 6 33.01 13.72 33.60
C LEU A 6 32.07 14.63 32.79
N PRO A 7 32.63 15.64 32.12
CA PRO A 7 31.98 16.92 31.94
C PRO A 7 31.20 17.08 30.63
N LEU A 8 30.26 18.02 30.74
CA LEU A 8 29.50 18.73 29.74
C LEU A 8 30.39 19.29 28.61
N ALA A 9 30.07 18.97 27.34
CA ALA A 9 30.54 19.72 26.18
C ALA A 9 29.32 20.14 25.35
N VAL A 10 28.99 21.42 25.46
CA VAL A 10 28.03 22.13 24.62
C VAL A 10 28.76 22.50 23.32
N LEU A 11 28.16 22.22 22.17
CA LEU A 11 28.43 23.01 20.96
C LEU A 11 27.14 23.24 20.17
N LEU A 12 26.69 24.49 20.23
CA LEU A 12 25.67 25.11 19.39
C LEU A 12 26.22 25.32 17.98
N ILE A 13 25.52 24.87 16.94
CA ILE A 13 25.58 25.50 15.62
C ILE A 13 24.14 25.68 15.11
N ALA A 14 23.65 26.92 15.22
CA ALA A 14 22.47 27.39 14.53
C ALA A 14 22.87 27.81 13.12
N GLY A 15 22.29 27.17 12.10
CA GLY A 15 22.41 27.55 10.70
C GLY A 15 21.03 27.82 10.13
N LEU A 16 20.58 29.07 10.17
CA LEU A 16 19.44 29.56 9.42
C LEU A 16 19.91 29.87 7.99
N VAL A 17 19.46 29.12 7.01
CA VAL A 17 19.54 29.50 5.59
C VAL A 17 18.14 29.85 5.13
N ALA A 18 17.88 31.15 5.00
CA ALA A 18 16.71 31.69 4.33
C ALA A 18 17.09 32.05 2.89
N CYS A 19 16.48 31.39 1.90
CA CYS A 19 16.48 31.85 0.52
C CYS A 19 15.06 32.26 0.15
N THR A 20 14.90 33.55 -0.13
CA THR A 20 13.68 34.22 -0.55
C THR A 20 13.28 33.85 -1.98
N PRO A 21 11.98 33.89 -2.31
CA PRO A 21 11.49 33.62 -3.67
C PRO A 21 11.81 34.77 -4.64
N THR A 22 12.45 34.46 -5.76
CA THR A 22 12.55 35.37 -6.91
C THR A 22 11.24 35.33 -7.67
N THR A 23 10.51 36.45 -7.58
CA THR A 23 9.40 36.80 -8.45
C THR A 23 9.97 37.23 -9.80
N ASP A 24 9.63 36.51 -10.87
CA ASP A 24 9.70 37.07 -12.22
C ASP A 24 8.27 37.35 -12.70
N ARG A 25 8.03 38.62 -13.01
CA ARG A 25 6.76 39.23 -13.38
C ARG A 25 7.07 40.07 -14.59
N ILE A 26 6.43 39.79 -15.73
CA ILE A 26 6.23 40.61 -16.96
C ILE A 26 5.76 39.58 -18.02
N ASN A 27 4.77 39.74 -18.90
CA ASN A 27 3.86 40.81 -19.33
C ASN A 27 2.68 40.04 -20.00
N GLY A 28 1.42 40.46 -19.85
CA GLY A 28 0.85 41.45 -20.77
C GLY A 28 0.12 40.76 -21.94
N GLY A 29 -1.15 40.42 -21.73
CA GLY A 29 -2.06 39.91 -22.77
C GLY A 29 -3.51 40.19 -22.38
N THR A 30 -4.01 41.33 -22.84
CA THR A 30 -5.33 41.91 -22.60
C THR A 30 -6.48 41.16 -23.29
N ALA A 31 -7.63 41.17 -22.58
CA ALA A 31 -9.01 41.37 -23.06
C ALA A 31 -9.96 40.15 -23.32
N SER A 32 -10.88 40.03 -22.35
CA SER A 32 -12.36 39.92 -22.45
C SER A 32 -13.07 38.55 -22.66
N PRO A 33 -14.01 38.16 -21.76
CA PRO A 33 -15.13 37.22 -22.00
C PRO A 33 -16.38 38.01 -22.53
N PRO A 34 -17.59 37.45 -22.82
CA PRO A 34 -18.18 36.13 -22.47
C PRO A 34 -19.00 35.42 -23.59
N SER A 35 -19.50 34.21 -23.32
CA SER A 35 -20.92 33.78 -23.50
C SER A 35 -21.11 32.25 -23.44
N PRO A 36 -22.10 31.73 -22.69
CA PRO A 36 -22.48 30.31 -22.70
C PRO A 36 -23.72 29.98 -23.57
N SER A 37 -23.78 28.68 -23.93
CA SER A 37 -24.90 27.84 -24.42
C SER A 37 -25.49 28.08 -25.82
N PRO A 38 -25.77 26.97 -26.55
CA PRO A 38 -27.11 26.37 -26.49
C PRO A 38 -27.16 24.85 -26.25
N GLU A 39 -28.34 24.42 -25.80
CA GLU A 39 -28.76 23.10 -25.35
C GLU A 39 -29.05 22.06 -26.46
N SER A 40 -29.01 20.78 -26.04
CA SER A 40 -29.92 19.65 -26.41
C SER A 40 -29.79 18.94 -27.77
N PRO A 41 -30.32 17.70 -27.94
CA PRO A 41 -30.59 16.61 -26.98
C PRO A 41 -30.21 15.18 -27.48
N ALA A 42 -30.40 14.21 -26.56
CA ALA A 42 -30.81 12.81 -26.76
C ALA A 42 -30.03 11.88 -27.71
N SER A 43 -29.44 10.83 -27.13
CA SER A 43 -29.47 9.51 -27.75
C SER A 43 -29.80 8.47 -26.67
N GLU A 44 -31.06 8.08 -26.72
CA GLU A 44 -31.61 6.85 -26.18
C GLU A 44 -30.88 5.67 -26.84
N SER A 45 -30.33 4.78 -26.03
CA SER A 45 -29.97 3.43 -26.47
C SER A 45 -30.30 2.48 -25.35
N THR A 46 -31.51 1.96 -25.48
CA THR A 46 -32.06 0.81 -24.81
C THR A 46 -31.26 -0.42 -25.25
N GLU A 47 -30.41 -0.96 -24.37
CA GLU A 47 -30.02 -2.37 -24.47
C GLU A 47 -30.52 -3.14 -23.26
N THR A 48 -31.57 -3.89 -23.55
CA THR A 48 -32.19 -4.90 -22.73
C THR A 48 -31.30 -6.15 -22.74
N GLY A 49 -30.92 -6.62 -21.55
CA GLY A 49 -30.76 -8.04 -21.27
C GLY A 49 -29.39 -8.63 -21.56
N ASP A 50 -28.65 -8.92 -20.51
CA ASP A 50 -28.56 -10.30 -19.99
C ASP A 50 -27.84 -10.25 -18.65
N SER A 51 -28.60 -9.96 -17.59
CA SER A 51 -28.11 -10.18 -16.23
C SER A 51 -28.03 -11.68 -16.02
N ALA A 52 -26.86 -12.25 -16.33
CA ALA A 52 -26.44 -13.52 -15.80
C ALA A 52 -26.66 -13.49 -14.27
N PRO A 53 -27.19 -14.57 -13.65
CA PRO A 53 -27.40 -14.59 -12.22
C PRO A 53 -26.04 -14.39 -11.56
N GLY A 54 -25.89 -13.28 -10.83
CA GLY A 54 -24.78 -13.08 -9.92
C GLY A 54 -24.68 -14.31 -9.05
N THR A 55 -23.53 -14.98 -9.12
CA THR A 55 -23.19 -16.05 -8.19
C THR A 55 -23.24 -15.41 -6.81
N ALA A 56 -24.26 -15.74 -6.03
CA ALA A 56 -24.33 -15.32 -4.64
C ALA A 56 -23.04 -15.80 -3.95
N PRO A 57 -22.37 -14.96 -3.16
CA PRO A 57 -21.20 -15.39 -2.39
C PRO A 57 -21.59 -16.62 -1.60
N GLN A 58 -20.91 -17.74 -1.85
CA GLN A 58 -21.09 -18.92 -1.01
C GLN A 58 -20.55 -18.56 0.36
N ALA A 59 -21.46 -18.36 1.31
CA ALA A 59 -21.11 -18.24 2.72
C ALA A 59 -20.35 -19.51 3.12
N GLY A 60 -19.03 -19.39 3.26
CA GLY A 60 -18.14 -20.49 3.65
C GLY A 60 -16.86 -20.64 2.82
N SER A 61 -16.60 -19.82 1.78
CA SER A 61 -15.30 -19.83 1.11
C SER A 61 -14.56 -18.51 1.32
N PHE A 62 -13.35 -18.59 1.86
CA PHE A 62 -12.43 -17.48 2.01
C PHE A 62 -11.91 -17.03 0.64
N GLU A 63 -12.34 -15.86 0.17
CA GLU A 63 -11.91 -15.29 -1.11
C GLU A 63 -10.91 -14.16 -0.88
N VAL A 64 -9.70 -14.28 -1.45
CA VAL A 64 -8.74 -13.19 -1.48
C VAL A 64 -8.90 -12.45 -2.80
N ASN A 65 -9.24 -11.16 -2.71
CA ASN A 65 -9.45 -10.31 -3.86
C ASN A 65 -8.23 -9.42 -4.10
N SER A 66 -7.97 -9.11 -5.37
CA SER A 66 -7.04 -8.05 -5.70
C SER A 66 -7.63 -6.66 -5.46
N PHE A 67 -6.75 -5.69 -5.25
CA PHE A 67 -7.07 -4.28 -5.19
C PHE A 67 -6.12 -3.46 -6.06
N THR A 68 -6.61 -2.32 -6.53
CA THR A 68 -5.86 -1.37 -7.35
C THR A 68 -5.06 -0.38 -6.50
N VAL A 69 -4.13 0.33 -7.15
CA VAL A 69 -3.40 1.47 -6.55
C VAL A 69 -4.38 2.53 -6.00
N ASP A 70 -5.44 2.85 -6.75
CA ASP A 70 -6.40 3.87 -6.35
C ASP A 70 -7.18 3.46 -5.10
N GLU A 71 -7.56 2.19 -5.01
CA GLU A 71 -8.19 1.65 -3.80
C GLU A 71 -7.24 1.65 -2.61
N LEU A 72 -5.96 1.31 -2.81
CA LEU A 72 -4.93 1.39 -1.79
C LEU A 72 -4.81 2.81 -1.22
N PHE A 73 -4.73 3.82 -2.09
CA PHE A 73 -4.69 5.22 -1.67
C PHE A 73 -5.98 5.65 -0.97
N ALA A 74 -7.15 5.18 -1.41
CA ALA A 74 -8.42 5.46 -0.76
C ALA A 74 -8.50 4.91 0.67
N GLN A 75 -7.76 3.85 1.00
CA GLN A 75 -7.62 3.33 2.36
C GLN A 75 -6.58 4.08 3.22
N GLY A 76 -6.01 5.16 2.68
CA GLY A 76 -4.92 5.92 3.30
C GLY A 76 -3.55 5.26 3.13
N GLY A 77 -3.43 4.31 2.21
CA GLY A 77 -2.21 3.52 1.98
C GLY A 77 -1.30 4.12 0.93
N GLY A 78 -0.29 3.34 0.54
CA GLY A 78 0.75 3.77 -0.39
C GLY A 78 1.99 4.35 0.30
N GLY A 79 2.94 4.81 -0.51
CA GLY A 79 4.28 5.21 -0.04
C GLY A 79 5.19 4.02 0.20
N CYS A 80 6.07 4.13 1.20
CA CYS A 80 7.04 3.10 1.52
C CYS A 80 6.38 1.83 2.07
N GLY A 81 6.74 0.67 1.54
CA GLY A 81 6.18 -0.60 1.99
C GLY A 81 6.58 -1.77 1.12
N MET A 82 5.91 -2.90 1.36
CA MET A 82 5.97 -4.08 0.49
C MET A 82 4.59 -4.30 -0.12
N THR A 83 4.54 -4.42 -1.44
CA THR A 83 3.32 -4.76 -2.18
C THR A 83 3.52 -6.11 -2.83
N LEU A 84 2.55 -7.01 -2.65
CA LEU A 84 2.59 -8.36 -3.19
C LEU A 84 1.38 -8.60 -4.10
N TRP A 85 1.60 -9.31 -5.19
CA TRP A 85 0.59 -9.79 -6.12
C TRP A 85 0.79 -11.27 -6.41
N GLN A 86 -0.23 -11.91 -6.98
CA GLN A 86 -0.17 -13.33 -7.30
C GLN A 86 0.98 -13.61 -8.27
N GLN A 87 1.78 -14.63 -7.95
CA GLN A 87 2.84 -15.07 -8.86
C GLN A 87 2.20 -15.60 -10.14
N SER A 88 2.47 -14.91 -11.24
CA SER A 88 1.98 -15.23 -12.58
C SER A 88 3.05 -14.83 -13.60
N GLU A 89 2.95 -15.31 -14.84
CA GLU A 89 3.90 -14.91 -15.89
C GLU A 89 3.64 -13.45 -16.33
N GLY A 90 4.02 -12.46 -15.51
CA GLY A 90 3.88 -11.04 -15.86
C GLY A 90 3.88 -10.04 -14.69
N SER A 91 3.70 -8.77 -15.05
CA SER A 91 3.47 -7.64 -14.16
C SER A 91 2.12 -7.76 -13.42
N PRO A 92 1.84 -6.98 -12.36
CA PRO A 92 0.58 -7.02 -11.57
C PRO A 92 -0.66 -6.55 -12.34
N SER A 93 -0.93 -7.07 -13.54
CA SER A 93 -2.06 -6.69 -14.39
C SER A 93 -3.42 -6.93 -13.72
N GLU A 94 -3.47 -7.83 -12.74
CA GLU A 94 -4.67 -8.16 -11.98
C GLU A 94 -4.79 -7.37 -10.66
N GLY A 95 -3.80 -6.53 -10.33
CA GLY A 95 -3.75 -5.75 -9.09
C GLY A 95 -2.91 -6.43 -8.00
N PHE A 96 -3.07 -5.96 -6.76
CA PHE A 96 -2.30 -6.41 -5.60
C PHE A 96 -3.16 -7.20 -4.64
N LEU A 97 -2.58 -8.19 -3.96
CA LEU A 97 -3.25 -8.98 -2.93
C LEU A 97 -2.99 -8.44 -1.53
N PHE A 98 -1.82 -7.83 -1.33
CA PHE A 98 -1.33 -7.46 -0.02
C PHE A 98 -0.46 -6.20 -0.09
N PHE A 99 -0.60 -5.36 0.92
CA PHE A 99 0.28 -4.23 1.18
C PHE A 99 0.70 -4.20 2.65
N ASN A 100 1.99 -4.05 2.90
CA ASN A 100 2.57 -3.78 4.21
C ASN A 100 3.26 -2.43 4.21
N GLY A 101 2.56 -1.40 4.68
CA GLY A 101 3.09 -0.06 4.78
C GLY A 101 4.03 0.10 5.96
N LEU A 102 5.12 0.82 5.74
CA LEU A 102 6.02 1.21 6.82
C LEU A 102 5.45 2.39 7.62
N ALA A 103 5.77 2.42 8.91
CA ALA A 103 5.47 3.58 9.73
C ALA A 103 6.22 4.81 9.21
N GLN A 104 5.48 5.87 8.95
CA GLN A 104 6.01 7.15 8.54
C GLN A 104 6.08 8.10 9.74
N PRO A 105 6.90 9.17 9.69
CA PRO A 105 6.97 10.14 10.79
C PRO A 105 5.62 10.75 11.19
N SER A 106 4.65 10.76 10.26
CA SER A 106 3.32 11.34 10.41
C SER A 106 2.21 10.32 10.74
N GLY A 107 2.51 9.02 10.83
CA GLY A 107 1.48 8.01 11.11
C GLY A 107 2.00 6.58 11.16
N ASP A 108 1.20 5.70 11.76
CA ASP A 108 1.53 4.28 11.86
C ASP A 108 1.46 3.61 10.50
N GLY A 109 2.41 2.70 10.26
CA GLY A 109 2.37 1.81 9.11
C GLY A 109 1.21 0.84 9.29
N PHE A 110 0.57 0.45 8.20
CA PHE A 110 -0.52 -0.51 8.29
C PHE A 110 -0.42 -1.54 7.19
N THR A 111 -0.90 -2.73 7.54
CA THR A 111 -0.95 -3.88 6.67
C THR A 111 -2.40 -4.12 6.25
N LEU A 112 -2.64 -4.41 4.98
CA LEU A 112 -3.99 -4.62 4.46
C LEU A 112 -4.05 -5.71 3.39
N MET A 113 -5.22 -6.35 3.32
CA MET A 113 -5.65 -7.20 2.20
C MET A 113 -7.12 -6.95 1.90
N LYS A 114 -7.59 -7.32 0.70
CA LYS A 114 -9.01 -7.35 0.37
C LYS A 114 -9.51 -8.78 0.43
N ILE A 115 -10.41 -9.08 1.37
CA ILE A 115 -10.91 -10.43 1.64
C ILE A 115 -12.44 -10.38 1.59
N ASN A 116 -13.06 -11.27 0.81
CA ASN A 116 -14.51 -11.31 0.58
C ASN A 116 -15.08 -9.95 0.14
N GLY A 117 -14.31 -9.19 -0.64
CA GLY A 117 -14.66 -7.86 -1.13
C GLY A 117 -14.40 -6.71 -0.15
N GLU A 118 -13.98 -6.98 1.08
CA GLU A 118 -13.77 -5.98 2.14
C GLU A 118 -12.29 -5.78 2.46
N PHE A 119 -11.90 -4.55 2.81
CA PHE A 119 -10.54 -4.27 3.25
C PHE A 119 -10.36 -4.68 4.71
N VAL A 120 -9.51 -5.68 4.93
CA VAL A 120 -9.11 -6.15 6.25
C VAL A 120 -7.75 -5.57 6.60
N ARG A 121 -7.67 -4.91 7.75
CA ARG A 121 -6.42 -4.39 8.31
C ARG A 121 -5.81 -5.41 9.26
N PHE A 122 -4.49 -5.51 9.21
CA PHE A 122 -3.73 -6.45 10.01
C PHE A 122 -2.73 -5.72 10.90
N SER A 123 -2.50 -6.29 12.08
CA SER A 123 -1.45 -5.87 13.01
C SER A 123 -0.37 -6.94 13.06
N ARG A 124 0.90 -6.53 12.94
CA ARG A 124 2.03 -7.46 13.01
C ARG A 124 2.21 -7.98 14.43
N THR A 125 2.21 -9.30 14.59
CA THR A 125 2.37 -9.99 15.88
C THR A 125 3.75 -10.62 16.03
N ALA A 126 4.40 -10.99 14.92
CA ALA A 126 5.75 -11.52 14.91
C ALA A 126 6.49 -11.13 13.63
N ALA A 127 7.81 -11.08 13.72
CA ALA A 127 8.71 -10.91 12.58
C ALA A 127 10.02 -11.66 12.87
N ALA A 128 10.57 -12.31 11.85
CA ALA A 128 11.88 -12.95 11.90
C ALA A 128 12.55 -12.98 10.51
N GLY A 129 13.86 -13.27 10.50
CA GLY A 129 14.63 -13.45 9.27
C GLY A 129 15.49 -12.24 8.90
N GLU A 130 15.81 -12.11 7.61
CA GLU A 130 16.64 -11.02 7.10
C GLU A 130 15.85 -9.71 7.09
N GLU A 131 16.49 -8.61 7.52
CA GLU A 131 15.87 -7.28 7.52
C GLU A 131 16.07 -6.60 6.15
N PHE A 132 15.00 -6.02 5.61
CA PHE A 132 15.02 -5.23 4.38
C PHE A 132 13.99 -4.12 4.45
N TYR A 133 14.36 -2.89 4.11
CA TYR A 133 13.44 -1.74 4.08
C TYR A 133 12.53 -1.62 5.33
N GLY A 134 13.05 -1.86 6.54
CA GLY A 134 12.25 -1.81 7.78
C GLY A 134 11.26 -2.97 7.98
N GLN A 135 11.40 -4.05 7.19
CA GLN A 135 10.61 -5.27 7.21
C GLN A 135 11.52 -6.49 7.41
N GLN A 136 10.94 -7.68 7.55
CA GLN A 136 11.66 -8.94 7.70
C GLN A 136 11.09 -10.02 6.79
N THR A 137 11.90 -10.99 6.40
CA THR A 137 11.53 -12.03 5.41
C THR A 137 10.46 -13.00 5.88
N SER A 138 10.16 -13.03 7.18
CA SER A 138 9.04 -13.79 7.74
C SER A 138 8.26 -12.89 8.69
N GLN A 139 6.97 -12.70 8.44
CA GLN A 139 6.13 -11.82 9.25
C GLN A 139 4.77 -12.45 9.47
N THR A 140 4.33 -12.44 10.73
CA THR A 140 2.99 -12.90 11.13
C THR A 140 2.15 -11.69 11.51
N PHE A 141 0.91 -11.70 11.09
CA PHE A 141 -0.08 -10.68 11.38
C PHE A 141 -1.41 -11.30 11.81
N VAL A 142 -2.22 -10.50 12.48
CA VAL A 142 -3.59 -10.85 12.87
C VAL A 142 -4.54 -9.72 12.47
N SER A 143 -5.76 -10.06 12.03
CA SER A 143 -6.83 -9.09 11.75
C SER A 143 -7.26 -8.36 13.02
N GLN A 144 -7.97 -7.24 12.88
CA GLN A 144 -8.40 -6.41 14.02
C GLN A 144 -9.38 -7.10 14.97
N ASP A 145 -10.11 -8.10 14.49
CA ASP A 145 -11.06 -8.93 15.22
C ASP A 145 -10.45 -10.24 15.74
N ASP A 146 -9.17 -10.48 15.49
CA ASP A 146 -8.44 -11.71 15.84
C ASP A 146 -8.95 -13.00 15.14
N ASP A 147 -9.78 -12.87 14.10
CA ASP A 147 -10.38 -14.01 13.40
C ASP A 147 -9.53 -14.56 12.23
N ILE A 148 -8.58 -13.77 11.71
CA ILE A 148 -7.74 -14.14 10.58
C ILE A 148 -6.26 -13.99 10.97
N GLN A 149 -5.51 -15.08 10.83
CA GLN A 149 -4.06 -15.05 10.91
C GLN A 149 -3.47 -15.01 9.50
N LEU A 150 -2.51 -14.12 9.29
CA LEU A 150 -1.76 -13.99 8.04
C LEU A 150 -0.28 -14.23 8.31
N GLN A 151 0.32 -15.15 7.58
CA GLN A 151 1.76 -15.36 7.53
C GLN A 151 2.27 -14.95 6.15
N VAL A 152 3.35 -14.17 6.14
CA VAL A 152 4.02 -13.70 4.93
C VAL A 152 5.47 -14.12 5.00
N ASP A 153 5.86 -15.02 4.11
CA ASP A 153 7.26 -15.46 3.97
C ASP A 153 7.77 -15.06 2.60
N THR A 154 8.90 -14.35 2.56
CA THR A 154 9.51 -13.84 1.34
C THR A 154 11.00 -14.18 1.27
N ALA A 155 11.51 -14.24 0.04
CA ALA A 155 12.91 -14.23 -0.31
C ALA A 155 13.21 -12.94 -1.07
N LEU A 156 14.41 -12.39 -0.86
CA LEU A 156 14.88 -11.19 -1.56
C LEU A 156 15.44 -11.58 -2.92
N GLY A 157 14.95 -10.92 -3.96
CA GLY A 157 15.44 -11.04 -5.32
C GLY A 157 16.52 -10.02 -5.65
N GLU A 158 16.64 -9.71 -6.94
CA GLU A 158 17.55 -8.67 -7.42
C GLU A 158 17.12 -7.28 -6.91
N PRO A 159 18.06 -6.36 -6.66
CA PRO A 159 17.74 -4.95 -6.44
C PRO A 159 16.96 -4.37 -7.63
N GLY A 160 15.92 -3.60 -7.35
CA GLY A 160 15.10 -2.91 -8.34
C GLY A 160 15.69 -1.57 -8.79
N GLU A 161 14.99 -0.91 -9.73
CA GLU A 161 15.48 0.32 -10.38
C GLU A 161 15.42 1.58 -9.50
N ILE A 162 14.53 1.64 -8.49
CA ILE A 162 14.26 2.84 -7.69
C ILE A 162 14.12 2.42 -6.23
N GLU A 163 15.24 2.39 -5.50
CA GLU A 163 15.32 2.08 -4.06
C GLU A 163 14.33 0.98 -3.62
N SER A 164 14.23 -0.08 -4.43
CA SER A 164 13.38 -1.22 -4.19
C SER A 164 14.16 -2.52 -4.28
N VAL A 165 13.60 -3.58 -3.73
CA VAL A 165 14.06 -4.95 -3.92
C VAL A 165 12.89 -5.80 -4.36
N ALA A 166 13.11 -6.62 -5.39
CA ALA A 166 12.13 -7.62 -5.78
C ALA A 166 11.95 -8.63 -4.65
N VAL A 167 10.73 -9.10 -4.45
CA VAL A 167 10.43 -10.14 -3.46
C VAL A 167 9.61 -11.25 -4.09
N GLU A 168 9.86 -12.48 -3.67
CA GLU A 168 9.05 -13.66 -4.04
C GLU A 168 8.74 -14.44 -2.78
N GLY A 169 7.59 -15.10 -2.71
CA GLY A 169 7.19 -15.70 -1.45
C GLY A 169 5.83 -16.38 -1.45
N THR A 170 5.27 -16.50 -0.25
CA THR A 170 3.96 -17.09 -0.01
C THR A 170 3.19 -16.25 1.00
N LEU A 171 1.93 -15.98 0.70
CA LEU A 171 0.92 -15.56 1.66
C LEU A 171 0.18 -16.80 2.15
N GLN A 172 0.13 -17.01 3.46
CA GLN A 172 -0.68 -18.05 4.08
C GLN A 172 -1.72 -17.40 4.99
N LEU A 173 -2.99 -17.55 4.64
CA LEU A 173 -4.12 -17.06 5.44
C LEU A 173 -4.81 -18.22 6.13
N GLN A 174 -5.08 -18.07 7.42
CA GLN A 174 -5.79 -19.05 8.22
C GLN A 174 -7.01 -18.41 8.89
N GLN A 175 -8.18 -19.02 8.70
CA GLN A 175 -9.44 -18.65 9.32
C GLN A 175 -10.25 -19.91 9.60
N ASP A 176 -10.84 -20.04 10.79
CA ASP A 176 -11.71 -21.16 11.19
C ASP A 176 -11.13 -22.58 10.95
N GLY A 177 -9.80 -22.69 10.95
CA GLY A 177 -9.08 -23.95 10.70
C GLY A 177 -8.84 -24.26 9.22
N ASP A 178 -9.41 -23.48 8.30
CA ASP A 178 -9.08 -23.50 6.88
C ASP A 178 -7.78 -22.72 6.64
N THR A 179 -7.03 -23.11 5.61
CA THR A 179 -5.77 -22.44 5.24
C THR A 179 -5.69 -22.28 3.73
N VAL A 180 -5.41 -21.05 3.30
CA VAL A 180 -5.19 -20.68 1.91
C VAL A 180 -3.74 -20.24 1.74
N GLU A 181 -3.03 -20.88 0.82
CA GLU A 181 -1.67 -20.54 0.44
C GLU A 181 -1.65 -19.95 -0.96
N ILE A 182 -1.04 -18.78 -1.11
CA ILE A 182 -0.96 -18.06 -2.38
C ILE A 182 0.52 -17.77 -2.68
N PRO A 183 1.09 -18.35 -3.75
CA PRO A 183 2.40 -17.94 -4.21
C PRO A 183 2.34 -16.51 -4.72
N VAL A 184 3.28 -15.69 -4.28
CA VAL A 184 3.31 -14.26 -4.56
C VAL A 184 4.68 -13.81 -5.04
N GLN A 185 4.66 -12.72 -5.78
CA GLN A 185 5.83 -11.92 -6.07
C GLN A 185 5.50 -10.46 -5.78
N GLY A 186 6.50 -9.60 -5.72
CA GLY A 186 6.29 -8.24 -5.31
C GLY A 186 7.52 -7.36 -5.38
N ASP A 187 7.35 -6.15 -4.85
CA ASP A 187 8.42 -5.20 -4.59
C ASP A 187 8.30 -4.64 -3.18
N ALA A 188 9.44 -4.40 -2.54
CA ALA A 188 9.54 -3.65 -1.30
C ALA A 188 10.45 -2.44 -1.49
N GLY A 189 9.99 -1.24 -1.13
CA GLY A 189 10.75 -0.02 -1.36
C GLY A 189 10.03 1.27 -0.95
N CYS A 190 10.67 2.38 -1.32
CA CYS A 190 10.22 3.77 -1.31
C CYS A 190 10.57 4.38 -2.68
#